data_AF-A0A959CYP6-F1
#
_entry.id   AF-A0A959CYP6-F1
#
_cell.length_a   1.000
_cell.length_b   1.000
_cell.length_c   1.000
_cell.angle_alpha   90.00
_cell.angle_beta   90.00
_cell.angle_gamma   90.00
#
_symmetry.space_group_name_H-M   'P 1'
#
loop_
_entity.id
_entity.type
_entity.pdbx_description
1 polymer ?
#
loop_
_entity_poly.entity_id
_entity_poly.type
_entity_poly.pdbx_seq_one_letter_code
_entity_poly.pdbx_strand_id
1 'polypeptide(L)'
;MPQNKNTDTRGAGFSPEEEGHLPPGRPWFFGIGINEYQHFSKLQNACKDVRDVLQLLRERYEVYQSITLFDEAATRSAIIDQLYAFQEQLNEDDRLIIYYSGHGFLDSQGRGYWLPADAVARKASSFIRSSTLRECIEDIKARHVLLISDSCFSGALLTRNAGYAQAAMEEMERSRSRWVITSGRQREEVADGPPGGNSPFTGSILKVLRNNQDPLLNANLLFDKVTKLTRFNYRQMPQSAPLFGAGHEGGQYVFHLRGNRSQQAVSPATDTFTDPRDGKVYRTVNLNGLTWMADNLAYETGEGCWLYDDDPQNGEKYGRLYTWETAIKACPPGWRLPTDEEWKGLAMHFGGYYDWIDGKDYGNPESAYKALLNGGASGFCALLGGLRYANGNFNGLDDSGHYWTATEDSTAYAWYYSFYHNESKLYRYGSNSSMGFSCRGVRDI
;
A
#
# COMPACT_ATOMS: atom_id res chain seq x y z
N MET A 1 -26.37 60.97 -19.91
CA MET A 1 -25.76 60.54 -21.19
C MET A 1 -24.55 59.68 -20.88
N PRO A 2 -24.32 58.59 -21.61
CA PRO A 2 -24.69 57.21 -21.22
C PRO A 2 -23.44 56.28 -21.27
N GLN A 3 -23.40 54.95 -21.08
CA GLN A 3 -24.30 53.77 -21.22
C GLN A 3 -23.80 52.70 -20.22
N ASN A 4 -24.61 52.06 -19.36
CA ASN A 4 -25.49 50.91 -19.58
C ASN A 4 -24.83 49.69 -20.26
N LYS A 5 -24.73 48.56 -19.53
CA LYS A 5 -25.34 47.28 -19.93
C LYS A 5 -25.29 46.26 -18.78
N ASN A 6 -26.49 45.92 -18.30
CA ASN A 6 -26.83 44.58 -17.83
C ASN A 6 -26.26 43.53 -18.80
N THR A 7 -25.62 42.51 -18.25
CA THR A 7 -25.64 41.19 -18.87
C THR A 7 -26.39 40.26 -17.92
N ASP A 8 -27.59 39.91 -18.35
CA ASP A 8 -28.40 38.83 -17.81
C ASP A 8 -27.57 37.54 -17.71
N THR A 9 -27.47 36.95 -16.52
CA THR A 9 -27.07 35.55 -16.39
C THR A 9 -28.31 34.69 -16.63
N ARG A 10 -28.38 34.12 -17.84
CA ARG A 10 -29.32 33.03 -18.16
C ARG A 10 -28.74 31.73 -17.62
N GLY A 11 -29.27 31.27 -16.48
CA GLY A 11 -28.94 29.96 -15.93
C GLY A 11 -29.88 29.61 -14.78
N ALA A 12 -31.00 28.95 -15.10
CA ALA A 12 -31.66 28.09 -14.14
C ALA A 12 -30.78 26.84 -14.01
N GLY A 13 -30.10 26.69 -12.88
CA GLY A 13 -29.19 25.59 -12.63
C GLY A 13 -29.33 25.14 -11.18
N PHE A 14 -29.86 23.94 -11.03
CA PHE A 14 -30.03 23.13 -9.82
C PHE A 14 -29.01 23.43 -8.73
N SER A 15 -29.49 23.49 -7.48
CA SER A 15 -28.63 23.24 -6.31
C SER A 15 -27.85 21.96 -6.58
N PRO A 16 -26.50 21.96 -6.51
CA PRO A 16 -25.78 20.70 -6.57
C PRO A 16 -26.32 19.85 -5.43
N GLU A 17 -26.89 18.71 -5.79
CA GLU A 17 -26.96 17.56 -4.90
C GLU A 17 -25.58 17.42 -4.25
N GLU A 18 -25.55 17.11 -2.95
CA GLU A 18 -24.32 16.85 -2.23
C GLU A 18 -23.51 15.80 -3.02
N GLU A 19 -22.52 16.26 -3.80
CA GLU A 19 -21.59 15.41 -4.50
C GLU A 19 -20.87 14.61 -3.42
N GLY A 20 -21.28 13.34 -3.30
CA GLY A 20 -20.69 12.38 -2.39
C GLY A 20 -19.18 12.49 -2.47
N HIS A 21 -18.55 12.71 -1.32
CA HIS A 21 -17.12 12.86 -1.17
C HIS A 21 -16.43 11.62 -1.76
N LEU A 22 -15.95 11.71 -3.00
CA LEU A 22 -15.15 10.66 -3.62
C LEU A 22 -13.92 10.44 -2.73
N PRO A 23 -13.60 9.20 -2.32
CA PRO A 23 -12.40 8.94 -1.55
C PRO A 23 -11.17 9.41 -2.35
N PRO A 24 -10.12 9.94 -1.70
CA PRO A 24 -8.89 10.34 -2.39
C PRO A 24 -8.38 9.16 -3.22
N GLY A 25 -7.98 9.40 -4.47
CA GLY A 25 -7.58 8.31 -5.35
C GLY A 25 -6.35 7.55 -4.84
N ARG A 26 -6.08 6.42 -5.47
CA ARG A 26 -5.27 5.35 -4.88
C ARG A 26 -3.84 5.85 -4.62
N PRO A 27 -3.27 5.64 -3.41
CA PRO A 27 -1.91 6.06 -3.10
C PRO A 27 -0.87 5.07 -3.60
N TRP A 28 -0.04 5.49 -4.54
CA TRP A 28 1.10 4.76 -5.06
C TRP A 28 2.40 5.23 -4.42
N PHE A 29 3.35 4.32 -4.29
CA PHE A 29 4.70 4.61 -3.82
C PHE A 29 5.73 4.07 -4.82
N PHE A 30 6.68 4.91 -5.22
CA PHE A 30 7.83 4.51 -6.01
C PHE A 30 9.11 4.83 -5.25
N GLY A 31 9.77 3.80 -4.73
CA GLY A 31 11.00 3.93 -3.95
C GLY A 31 12.24 3.58 -4.76
N ILE A 32 13.27 4.42 -4.69
CA ILE A 32 14.56 4.20 -5.33
C ILE A 32 15.63 4.36 -4.26
N GLY A 33 16.34 3.29 -3.94
CA GLY A 33 17.42 3.30 -2.94
C GLY A 33 18.67 2.71 -3.54
N ILE A 34 19.81 3.40 -3.41
CA ILE A 34 21.05 2.96 -4.05
C ILE A 34 22.20 3.08 -3.06
N ASN A 35 22.66 1.94 -2.56
CA ASN A 35 23.86 1.82 -1.75
C ASN A 35 25.09 1.51 -2.62
N GLU A 36 24.90 0.60 -3.58
CA GLU A 36 25.97 0.03 -4.36
C GLU A 36 26.20 0.80 -5.67
N TYR A 37 27.37 1.42 -5.77
CA TYR A 37 27.82 2.15 -6.96
C TYR A 37 29.12 1.56 -7.50
N GLN A 38 29.20 1.42 -8.83
CA GLN A 38 30.43 0.92 -9.46
C GLN A 38 31.54 1.98 -9.55
N HIS A 39 31.16 3.23 -9.81
CA HIS A 39 32.11 4.33 -10.07
C HIS A 39 32.10 5.45 -9.02
N PHE A 40 31.29 5.31 -7.98
CA PHE A 40 31.14 6.29 -6.90
C PHE A 40 31.26 5.59 -5.54
N SER A 41 31.46 6.36 -4.47
CA SER A 41 31.53 5.81 -3.13
C SER A 41 30.21 5.15 -2.75
N LYS A 42 30.27 3.96 -2.15
CA LYS A 42 29.10 3.26 -1.65
C LYS A 42 28.43 4.04 -0.52
N LEU A 43 27.10 3.94 -0.46
CA LEU A 43 26.30 4.36 0.69
C LEU A 43 25.90 3.12 1.49
N GLN A 44 25.39 3.32 2.70
CA GLN A 44 25.02 2.25 3.62
C GLN A 44 23.51 2.23 3.89
N ASN A 45 22.87 3.40 3.92
CA ASN A 45 21.51 3.52 4.43
C ASN A 45 20.46 3.82 3.36
N ALA A 46 20.81 4.16 2.13
CA ALA A 46 19.87 4.57 1.10
C ALA A 46 18.76 3.53 0.80
N CYS A 47 19.13 2.25 0.66
CA CYS A 47 18.14 1.18 0.50
C CYS A 47 17.27 0.99 1.75
N LYS A 48 17.86 1.15 2.94
CA LYS A 48 17.13 1.03 4.22
C LYS A 48 16.17 2.19 4.42
N ASP A 49 16.54 3.41 4.05
CA ASP A 49 15.69 4.60 4.12
C ASP A 49 14.38 4.41 3.37
N VAL A 50 14.47 3.92 2.13
CA VAL A 50 13.29 3.63 1.31
C VAL A 50 12.44 2.52 1.93
N ARG A 51 13.06 1.44 2.42
CA ARG A 51 12.35 0.32 3.06
C ARG A 51 11.59 0.79 4.31
N ASP A 52 12.25 1.55 5.18
CA ASP A 52 11.67 2.01 6.43
C ASP A 52 10.53 3.01 6.19
N VAL A 53 10.67 3.90 5.20
CA VAL A 53 9.59 4.83 4.81
C VAL A 53 8.40 4.06 4.26
N LEU A 54 8.63 3.13 3.33
CA LEU A 54 7.55 2.30 2.78
C LEU A 54 6.86 1.47 3.88
N GLN A 55 7.64 0.86 4.78
CA GLN A 55 7.12 0.09 5.90
C GLN A 55 6.25 0.97 6.81
N LEU A 56 6.73 2.15 7.22
CA LEU A 56 5.98 3.07 8.05
C LEU A 56 4.69 3.55 7.37
N LEU A 57 4.75 3.86 6.07
CA LEU A 57 3.59 4.24 5.29
C LEU A 57 2.59 3.08 5.24
N ARG A 58 3.03 1.83 5.04
CA ARG A 58 2.16 0.64 5.09
C ARG A 58 1.58 0.36 6.48
N GLU A 59 2.29 0.69 7.55
CA GLU A 59 1.81 0.49 8.92
C GLU A 59 0.78 1.53 9.33
N ARG A 60 1.02 2.81 8.99
CA ARG A 60 0.28 3.95 9.56
C ARG A 60 -0.48 4.80 8.56
N TYR A 61 -0.27 4.63 7.26
CA TYR A 61 -0.86 5.47 6.22
C TYR A 61 -1.40 4.60 5.07
N GLU A 62 -2.00 5.21 4.06
CA GLU A 62 -2.55 4.49 2.93
C GLU A 62 -1.48 4.28 1.84
N VAL A 63 -1.32 3.02 1.40
CA VAL A 63 -0.50 2.62 0.25
C VAL A 63 -1.27 1.53 -0.49
N TYR A 64 -1.73 1.83 -1.69
CA TYR A 64 -2.42 0.90 -2.58
C TYR A 64 -1.43 0.00 -3.32
N GLN A 65 -0.39 0.59 -3.90
CA GLN A 65 0.63 -0.15 -4.63
C GLN A 65 2.00 0.49 -4.43
N SER A 66 3.05 -0.34 -4.44
CA SER A 66 4.42 0.13 -4.30
C SER A 66 5.36 -0.56 -5.28
N ILE A 67 6.17 0.23 -5.97
CA ILE A 67 7.28 -0.25 -6.80
C ILE A 67 8.57 0.19 -6.11
N THR A 68 9.57 -0.69 -6.05
CA THR A 68 10.89 -0.35 -5.50
C THR A 68 12.01 -0.81 -6.41
N LEU A 69 13.00 0.06 -6.64
CA LEU A 69 14.25 -0.28 -7.32
C LEU A 69 15.40 -0.10 -6.33
N PHE A 70 16.17 -1.17 -6.11
CA PHE A 70 17.31 -1.18 -5.21
C PHE A 70 18.59 -1.52 -5.95
N ASP A 71 19.67 -0.82 -5.61
CA ASP A 71 21.05 -1.15 -6.03
C ASP A 71 21.13 -1.46 -7.54
N GLU A 72 21.62 -2.64 -7.95
CA GLU A 72 21.80 -2.99 -9.36
C GLU A 72 20.52 -2.91 -10.21
N ALA A 73 19.33 -2.98 -9.60
CA ALA A 73 18.05 -2.83 -10.29
C ALA A 73 17.70 -1.35 -10.56
N ALA A 74 18.28 -0.41 -9.81
CA ALA A 74 18.05 1.02 -9.94
C ALA A 74 18.94 1.66 -11.03
N THR A 75 18.89 1.09 -12.23
CA THR A 75 19.60 1.61 -13.40
C THR A 75 18.90 2.86 -13.97
N ARG A 76 19.64 3.64 -14.76
CA ARG A 76 19.09 4.81 -15.45
C ARG A 76 17.85 4.46 -16.28
N SER A 77 17.90 3.36 -17.03
CA SER A 77 16.78 2.93 -17.87
C SER A 77 15.60 2.50 -17.01
N ALA A 78 15.81 1.64 -16.00
CA ALA A 78 14.72 1.15 -15.15
C ALA A 78 13.96 2.28 -14.44
N ILE A 79 14.67 3.29 -13.94
CA ILE A 79 14.04 4.46 -13.30
C ILE A 79 13.19 5.24 -14.31
N ILE A 80 13.73 5.51 -15.50
CA ILE A 80 13.02 6.27 -16.54
C ILE A 80 11.83 5.48 -17.09
N ASP A 81 12.01 4.20 -17.38
CA ASP A 81 10.97 3.31 -17.91
C ASP A 81 9.80 3.21 -16.92
N GLN A 82 10.08 3.12 -15.61
CA GLN A 82 9.03 3.12 -14.59
C GLN A 82 8.28 4.45 -14.51
N LEU A 83 8.97 5.60 -14.67
CA LEU A 83 8.32 6.91 -14.73
C LEU A 83 7.40 7.04 -15.95
N TYR A 84 7.79 6.51 -17.11
CA TYR A 84 6.91 6.43 -18.29
C TYR A 84 5.74 5.46 -18.07
N ALA A 85 5.98 4.31 -17.44
CA ALA A 85 4.92 3.35 -17.14
C ALA A 85 3.81 3.97 -16.27
N PHE A 86 4.14 4.88 -15.36
CA PHE A 86 3.14 5.59 -14.55
C PHE A 86 2.22 6.53 -15.36
N GLN A 87 2.62 6.99 -16.55
CA GLN A 87 1.75 7.78 -17.42
C GLN A 87 0.56 6.96 -17.95
N GLU A 88 0.75 5.64 -18.08
CA GLU A 88 -0.29 4.70 -18.50
C GLU A 88 -1.01 4.03 -17.32
N GLN A 89 -0.29 3.73 -16.24
CA GLN A 89 -0.83 2.98 -15.09
C GLN A 89 -1.67 3.82 -14.13
N LEU A 90 -1.40 5.12 -14.02
CA LEU A 90 -2.06 6.00 -13.04
C LEU A 90 -3.22 6.76 -13.68
N ASN A 91 -4.31 6.86 -12.92
CA ASN A 91 -5.49 7.63 -13.28
C ASN A 91 -5.43 9.05 -12.68
N GLU A 92 -6.31 9.94 -13.13
CA GLU A 92 -6.34 11.35 -12.71
C GLU A 92 -6.64 11.57 -11.22
N ASP A 93 -7.24 10.58 -10.55
CA ASP A 93 -7.52 10.64 -9.11
C ASP A 93 -6.36 10.12 -8.25
N ASP A 94 -5.49 9.27 -8.82
CA ASP A 94 -4.42 8.61 -8.08
C ASP A 94 -3.42 9.63 -7.53
N ARG A 95 -2.69 9.23 -6.48
CA ARG A 95 -1.64 10.04 -5.87
C ARG A 95 -0.37 9.23 -5.75
N LEU A 96 0.78 9.79 -6.13
CA LEU A 96 2.06 9.10 -6.20
C LEU A 96 3.08 9.77 -5.28
N ILE A 97 3.76 8.98 -4.46
CA ILE A 97 5.00 9.38 -3.80
C ILE A 97 6.16 8.80 -4.59
N ILE A 98 7.11 9.63 -5.01
CA ILE A 98 8.40 9.19 -5.55
C ILE A 98 9.44 9.49 -4.48
N TYR A 99 10.09 8.44 -3.94
CA TYR A 99 11.11 8.56 -2.91
C TYR A 99 12.46 8.13 -3.47
N TYR A 100 13.43 9.04 -3.49
CA TYR A 100 14.79 8.75 -3.92
C TYR A 100 15.76 8.94 -2.77
N SER A 101 16.56 7.92 -2.48
CA SER A 101 17.73 8.02 -1.60
C SER A 101 18.97 7.50 -2.34
N GLY A 102 20.01 8.33 -2.43
CA GLY A 102 21.20 8.03 -3.22
C GLY A 102 22.06 9.27 -3.51
N HIS A 103 23.08 9.11 -4.36
CA HIS A 103 23.95 10.22 -4.74
C HIS A 103 23.26 11.22 -5.68
N GLY A 104 23.53 12.50 -5.42
CA GLY A 104 23.21 13.58 -6.34
C GLY A 104 24.48 14.27 -6.84
N PHE A 105 24.44 14.81 -8.06
CA PHE A 105 25.52 15.61 -8.62
C PHE A 105 25.00 16.97 -9.06
N LEU A 106 25.80 18.01 -8.82
CA LEU A 106 25.55 19.36 -9.29
C LEU A 106 26.69 19.76 -10.22
N ASP A 107 26.37 20.13 -11.45
CA ASP A 107 27.40 20.65 -12.34
C ASP A 107 27.71 22.14 -12.10
N SER A 108 28.74 22.64 -12.78
CA SER A 108 29.19 24.04 -12.68
C SER A 108 28.13 25.07 -13.10
N GLN A 109 27.13 24.65 -13.86
CA GLN A 109 26.01 25.49 -14.30
C GLN A 109 24.84 25.46 -13.30
N GLY A 110 25.00 24.77 -12.16
CA GLY A 110 23.98 24.66 -11.13
C GLY A 110 22.86 23.67 -11.48
N ARG A 111 23.08 22.77 -12.44
CA ARG A 111 22.10 21.76 -12.84
C ARG A 111 22.27 20.52 -11.98
N GLY A 112 21.16 20.03 -11.41
CA GLY A 112 21.12 18.85 -10.57
C GLY A 112 20.91 17.56 -11.36
N TYR A 113 21.44 16.46 -10.82
CA TYR A 113 21.33 15.12 -11.36
C TYR A 113 21.18 14.10 -10.24
N TRP A 114 20.33 13.10 -10.43
CA TRP A 114 20.40 11.85 -9.68
C TRP A 114 21.41 10.91 -10.34
N LEU A 115 22.10 10.12 -9.52
CA LEU A 115 23.04 9.10 -9.96
C LEU A 115 22.38 7.72 -9.77
N PRO A 116 21.99 7.05 -10.87
CA PRO A 116 21.58 5.65 -10.86
C PRO A 116 22.74 4.72 -10.51
N ALA A 117 22.46 3.44 -10.26
CA ALA A 117 23.48 2.46 -9.87
C ALA A 117 24.52 2.22 -10.98
N ASP A 118 24.11 2.35 -12.24
CA ASP A 118 24.96 2.27 -13.45
C ASP A 118 25.57 3.63 -13.86
N ALA A 119 25.53 4.63 -12.97
CA ALA A 119 26.17 5.92 -13.21
C ALA A 119 27.70 5.75 -13.36
N VAL A 120 28.25 6.37 -14.40
CA VAL A 120 29.69 6.36 -14.70
C VAL A 120 30.29 7.73 -14.44
N ALA A 121 31.38 7.78 -13.67
CA ALA A 121 32.09 9.02 -13.36
C ALA A 121 32.45 9.79 -14.64
N ARG A 122 32.17 11.10 -14.65
CA ARG A 122 32.40 12.02 -15.78
C ARG A 122 31.58 11.73 -17.06
N LYS A 123 30.61 10.81 -17.03
CA LYS A 123 29.70 10.53 -18.15
C LYS A 123 28.29 11.00 -17.82
N ALA A 124 28.02 12.29 -18.01
CA ALA A 124 26.74 12.91 -17.65
C ALA A 124 25.50 12.26 -18.31
N SER A 125 25.66 11.60 -19.46
CA SER A 125 24.58 10.85 -20.12
C SER A 125 24.09 9.63 -19.33
N SER A 126 24.90 9.12 -18.39
CA SER A 126 24.53 8.04 -17.46
C SER A 126 23.77 8.55 -16.23
N PHE A 127 23.65 9.87 -16.05
CA PHE A 127 22.91 10.45 -14.93
C PHE A 127 21.48 10.79 -15.36
N ILE A 128 20.60 11.03 -14.38
CA ILE A 128 19.24 11.51 -14.64
C ILE A 128 19.18 12.98 -14.24
N ARG A 129 18.97 13.86 -15.23
CA ARG A 129 18.91 15.30 -15.01
C ARG A 129 17.59 15.69 -14.36
N SER A 130 17.61 16.68 -13.46
CA SER A 130 16.40 17.22 -12.82
C SER A 130 15.32 17.67 -13.82
N SER A 131 15.70 18.18 -14.99
CA SER A 131 14.73 18.55 -16.04
C SER A 131 14.00 17.35 -16.63
N THR A 132 14.70 16.23 -16.82
CA THR A 132 14.09 14.98 -17.30
C THR A 132 13.08 14.44 -16.27
N LEU A 133 13.43 14.48 -14.98
CA LEU A 133 12.48 14.11 -13.91
C LEU A 133 11.26 15.01 -13.93
N ARG A 134 11.45 16.33 -14.08
CA ARG A 134 10.35 17.30 -14.18
C ARG A 134 9.40 16.98 -15.33
N GLU A 135 9.94 16.72 -16.52
CA GLU A 135 9.16 16.37 -17.72
C GLU A 135 8.37 15.07 -17.50
N CYS A 136 9.00 14.02 -17.00
CA CYS A 136 8.28 12.78 -16.70
C CYS A 136 7.16 12.99 -15.66
N ILE A 137 7.40 13.81 -14.63
CA ILE A 137 6.42 14.10 -13.57
C ILE A 137 5.26 14.97 -14.08
N GLU A 138 5.53 15.88 -15.02
CA GLU A 138 4.52 16.70 -15.71
C GLU A 138 3.50 15.83 -16.45
N ASP A 139 3.98 14.78 -17.13
CA ASP A 139 3.19 13.89 -17.97
C ASP A 139 2.43 12.80 -17.19
N ILE A 140 2.76 12.55 -15.92
CA ILE A 140 2.01 11.61 -15.08
C ILE A 140 0.58 12.16 -14.88
N LYS A 141 -0.44 11.31 -15.07
CA LYS A 141 -1.86 11.71 -14.96
C LYS A 141 -2.31 11.94 -13.51
N ALA A 142 -1.70 11.24 -12.55
CA ALA A 142 -2.03 11.30 -11.12
C ALA A 142 -2.29 12.73 -10.62
N ARG A 143 -3.35 12.90 -9.81
CA ARG A 143 -3.73 14.19 -9.22
C ARG A 143 -2.57 14.80 -8.46
N HIS A 144 -1.96 14.00 -7.58
CA HIS A 144 -0.85 14.44 -6.75
C HIS A 144 0.39 13.62 -7.03
N VAL A 145 1.52 14.28 -7.22
CA VAL A 145 2.84 13.66 -7.22
C VAL A 145 3.70 14.39 -6.19
N LEU A 146 4.12 13.67 -5.17
CA LEU A 146 5.06 14.14 -4.15
C LEU A 146 6.42 13.50 -4.37
N LEU A 147 7.40 14.31 -4.72
CA LEU A 147 8.79 13.90 -4.86
C LEU A 147 9.55 14.17 -3.56
N ILE A 148 10.09 13.13 -2.93
CA ILE A 148 10.98 13.24 -1.77
C ILE A 148 12.37 12.79 -2.20
N SER A 149 13.33 13.72 -2.24
CA SER A 149 14.69 13.46 -2.69
C SER A 149 15.66 13.62 -1.53
N ASP A 150 16.15 12.50 -1.01
CA ASP A 150 17.22 12.41 -0.03
C ASP A 150 18.56 12.23 -0.71
N SER A 151 19.05 13.31 -1.31
CA SER A 151 20.32 13.31 -2.04
C SER A 151 20.94 14.69 -2.02
N CYS A 152 22.27 14.73 -2.12
CA CYS A 152 23.03 15.98 -2.22
C CYS A 152 22.48 16.82 -3.39
N PHE A 153 22.33 18.12 -3.18
CA PHE A 153 22.01 19.09 -4.23
C PHE A 153 20.62 18.96 -4.90
N SER A 154 19.70 18.28 -4.22
CA SER A 154 18.29 18.14 -4.60
C SER A 154 17.54 19.48 -4.74
N GLY A 155 18.03 20.56 -4.11
CA GLY A 155 17.53 21.93 -4.28
C GLY A 155 17.59 22.50 -5.70
N ALA A 156 18.33 21.89 -6.64
CA ALA A 156 18.31 22.30 -8.05
C ALA A 156 16.97 22.01 -8.76
N LEU A 157 16.10 21.19 -8.16
CA LEU A 157 14.71 20.99 -8.61
C LEU A 157 13.83 22.23 -8.32
N LEU A 158 14.28 23.15 -7.46
CA LEU A 158 13.49 24.29 -6.99
C LEU A 158 13.83 25.55 -7.77
N THR A 159 12.82 26.17 -8.40
CA THR A 159 12.94 27.50 -9.02
C THR A 159 11.92 28.45 -8.41
N ARG A 160 12.42 29.39 -7.59
CA ARG A 160 11.72 30.47 -6.83
C ARG A 160 10.83 30.04 -5.65
N ASN A 161 10.94 30.83 -4.57
CA ASN A 161 10.04 30.80 -3.42
C ASN A 161 8.64 31.26 -3.84
N ALA A 162 7.68 30.35 -3.89
CA ALA A 162 6.27 30.69 -3.93
C ALA A 162 5.75 30.69 -2.49
N GLY A 163 5.35 31.86 -1.99
CA GLY A 163 4.57 31.97 -0.76
C GLY A 163 3.15 31.49 -1.04
N TYR A 164 2.69 30.49 -0.30
CA TYR A 164 1.33 29.96 -0.44
C TYR A 164 0.42 30.51 0.65
N ALA A 165 -0.78 30.94 0.22
CA ALA A 165 -1.88 31.23 1.12
C ALA A 165 -2.46 29.91 1.68
N GLN A 166 -2.96 29.97 2.91
CA GLN A 166 -3.60 28.86 3.61
C GLN A 166 -4.96 28.56 2.94
N ALA A 167 -5.01 27.57 2.03
CA ALA A 167 -6.26 27.00 1.52
C ALA A 167 -6.80 25.92 2.47
N ALA A 168 -8.09 25.57 2.37
CA ALA A 168 -8.65 24.46 3.13
C ALA A 168 -8.10 23.11 2.62
N MET A 169 -7.96 22.11 3.49
CA MET A 169 -7.38 20.79 3.10
C MET A 169 -8.15 20.12 1.96
N GLU A 170 -9.47 20.22 1.96
CA GLU A 170 -10.35 19.67 0.91
C GLU A 170 -10.11 20.34 -0.46
N GLU A 171 -9.82 21.64 -0.47
CA GLU A 171 -9.47 22.39 -1.69
C GLU A 171 -8.10 21.96 -2.23
N MET A 172 -7.13 21.75 -1.32
CA MET A 172 -5.80 21.26 -1.69
C MET A 172 -5.80 19.83 -2.22
N GLU A 173 -6.69 18.96 -1.71
CA GLU A 173 -6.84 17.59 -2.22
C GLU A 173 -7.53 17.54 -3.59
N ARG A 174 -8.43 18.49 -3.87
CA ARG A 174 -9.13 18.56 -5.16
C ARG A 174 -8.21 19.03 -6.30
N SER A 175 -7.31 19.98 -6.04
CA SER A 175 -6.44 20.54 -7.08
C SER A 175 -5.23 19.66 -7.42
N ARG A 176 -4.76 19.73 -8.67
CA ARG A 176 -3.57 19.00 -9.14
C ARG A 176 -2.32 19.49 -8.40
N SER A 177 -1.45 18.56 -7.99
CA SER A 177 -0.22 18.85 -7.25
C SER A 177 1.00 18.18 -7.86
N ARG A 178 2.04 18.97 -8.16
CA ARG A 178 3.42 18.50 -8.24
C ARG A 178 4.24 19.18 -7.16
N TRP A 179 4.66 18.42 -6.16
CA TRP A 179 5.32 18.95 -4.97
C TRP A 179 6.64 18.23 -4.71
N VAL A 180 7.65 18.94 -4.23
CA VAL A 180 8.95 18.34 -3.93
C VAL A 180 9.44 18.73 -2.53
N ILE A 181 10.06 17.77 -1.84
CA ILE A 181 10.77 17.92 -0.58
C ILE A 181 12.19 17.36 -0.76
N THR A 182 13.19 18.10 -0.29
CA THR A 182 14.60 17.82 -0.53
C THR A 182 15.38 17.87 0.79
N SER A 183 16.40 17.02 0.95
CA SER A 183 17.13 16.89 2.22
C SER A 183 18.10 18.04 2.54
N GLY A 184 18.51 18.82 1.54
CA GLY A 184 19.45 19.93 1.73
C GLY A 184 19.27 21.06 0.69
N ARG A 185 19.95 22.18 0.93
CA ARG A 185 19.96 23.33 0.03
C ARG A 185 20.72 23.06 -1.26
N GLN A 186 20.53 23.94 -2.25
CA GLN A 186 21.42 23.98 -3.41
C GLN A 186 22.88 24.14 -2.93
N ARG A 187 23.77 23.25 -3.38
CA ARG A 187 25.21 23.16 -3.00
C ARG A 187 25.51 22.64 -1.58
N GLU A 188 24.58 21.94 -0.93
CA GLU A 188 24.81 21.29 0.36
C GLU A 188 25.05 19.77 0.20
N GLU A 189 26.11 19.26 0.83
CA GLU A 189 26.34 17.82 1.01
C GLU A 189 25.51 17.31 2.19
N VAL A 190 24.85 16.16 2.01
CA VAL A 190 24.02 15.52 3.03
C VAL A 190 24.66 14.21 3.49
N ALA A 191 24.59 13.91 4.78
CA ALA A 191 25.17 12.72 5.38
C ALA A 191 24.23 11.51 5.22
N ASP A 192 24.81 10.34 4.96
CA ASP A 192 24.11 9.05 4.90
C ASP A 192 23.71 8.52 6.30
N GLY A 193 24.29 9.08 7.37
CA GLY A 193 24.06 8.63 8.75
C GLY A 193 25.01 7.49 9.18
N PRO A 194 24.90 7.00 10.43
CA PRO A 194 25.71 5.91 10.93
C PRO A 194 25.30 4.56 10.28
N PRO A 195 26.23 3.59 10.16
CA PRO A 195 25.92 2.24 9.67
C PRO A 195 24.74 1.61 10.40
N GLY A 196 23.75 1.08 9.65
CA GLY A 196 22.54 0.44 10.21
C GLY A 196 21.47 1.42 10.72
N GLY A 197 21.71 2.73 10.60
CA GLY A 197 20.76 3.79 10.94
C GLY A 197 19.87 4.19 9.76
N ASN A 198 19.50 5.46 9.72
CA ASN A 198 18.89 6.12 8.56
C ASN A 198 19.67 7.41 8.31
N SER A 199 19.51 8.01 7.13
CA SER A 199 19.99 9.37 6.94
C SER A 199 19.32 10.31 7.97
N PRO A 200 19.94 11.44 8.35
CA PRO A 200 19.32 12.42 9.24
C PRO A 200 17.97 12.96 8.73
N PHE A 201 17.85 13.12 7.42
CA PHE A 201 16.62 13.60 6.78
C PHE A 201 15.53 12.53 6.81
N THR A 202 15.83 11.31 6.36
CA THR A 202 14.90 10.18 6.41
C THR A 202 14.48 9.88 7.85
N GLY A 203 15.43 9.87 8.80
CA GLY A 203 15.14 9.68 10.22
C GLY A 203 14.18 10.74 10.78
N SER A 204 14.27 11.99 10.30
CA SER A 204 13.34 13.05 10.67
C SER A 204 11.95 12.85 10.05
N ILE A 205 11.86 12.45 8.78
CA ILE A 205 10.60 12.08 8.13
C ILE A 205 9.92 10.94 8.90
N LEU A 206 10.64 9.85 9.16
CA LEU A 206 10.13 8.71 9.91
C LEU A 206 9.62 9.12 11.29
N LYS A 207 10.36 9.99 11.99
CA LYS A 207 9.95 10.49 13.32
C LYS A 207 8.68 11.35 13.25
N VAL A 208 8.53 12.21 12.25
CA VAL A 208 7.30 13.01 12.08
C VAL A 208 6.12 12.11 11.77
N LEU A 209 6.24 11.25 10.75
CA LEU A 209 5.18 10.35 10.32
C LEU A 209 4.77 9.36 11.43
N ARG A 210 5.74 8.79 12.15
CA ARG A 210 5.47 7.85 13.26
C ARG A 210 4.79 8.53 14.44
N ASN A 211 5.03 9.81 14.70
CA ASN A 211 4.42 10.50 15.84
C ASN A 211 3.18 11.33 15.45
N ASN A 212 2.81 11.34 14.16
CA ASN A 212 1.67 12.09 13.68
C ASN A 212 0.36 11.49 14.20
N GLN A 213 -0.47 12.31 14.84
CA GLN A 213 -1.81 11.94 15.30
C GLN A 213 -2.91 12.62 14.47
N ASP A 214 -2.54 13.58 13.61
CA ASP A 214 -3.46 14.29 12.74
C ASP A 214 -3.97 13.31 11.66
N PRO A 215 -5.31 13.10 11.52
CA PRO A 215 -5.88 12.19 10.52
C PRO A 215 -5.45 12.53 9.09
N LEU A 216 -5.25 13.81 8.82
CA LEU A 216 -4.80 14.36 7.55
C LEU A 216 -3.53 15.16 7.79
N LEU A 217 -2.46 14.81 7.08
CA LEU A 217 -1.19 15.52 7.12
C LEU A 217 -0.79 15.87 5.69
N ASN A 218 -0.84 17.14 5.30
CA ASN A 218 -0.37 17.56 3.98
C ASN A 218 1.18 17.65 3.90
N ALA A 219 1.71 17.66 2.68
CA ALA A 219 3.14 17.73 2.40
C ALA A 219 3.83 18.97 3.00
N ASN A 220 3.19 20.14 3.06
CA ASN A 220 3.74 21.33 3.72
C ASN A 220 3.87 21.17 5.23
N LEU A 221 2.85 20.65 5.89
CA LEU A 221 2.86 20.40 7.33
C LEU A 221 3.91 19.33 7.69
N LEU A 222 4.03 18.28 6.87
CA LEU A 222 5.11 17.32 6.98
C LEU A 222 6.47 18.04 6.88
N PHE A 223 6.67 18.85 5.85
CA PHE A 223 7.90 19.60 5.65
C PHE A 223 8.23 20.55 6.82
N ASP A 224 7.25 21.29 7.34
CA ASP A 224 7.44 22.20 8.47
C ASP A 224 7.88 21.46 9.73
N LYS A 225 7.24 20.31 10.02
CA LYS A 225 7.60 19.45 11.15
C LYS A 225 9.00 18.83 10.96
N VAL A 226 9.31 18.35 9.75
CA VAL A 226 10.63 17.76 9.42
C VAL A 226 11.73 18.82 9.53
N THR A 227 11.52 20.01 8.96
CA THR A 227 12.48 21.12 8.97
C THR A 227 12.81 21.59 10.39
N LYS A 228 11.81 21.62 11.28
CA LYS A 228 12.06 21.91 12.70
C LYS A 228 12.99 20.84 13.29
N LEU A 229 12.65 19.56 13.14
CA LEU A 229 13.45 18.47 13.69
C LEU A 229 14.87 18.40 13.12
N THR A 230 15.05 18.59 11.81
CA THR A 230 16.36 18.54 11.18
C THR A 230 17.24 19.70 11.60
N ARG A 231 16.74 20.94 11.61
CA ARG A 231 17.51 22.13 12.02
C ARG A 231 17.97 22.10 13.48
N PHE A 232 17.18 21.51 14.37
CA PHE A 232 17.53 21.41 15.79
C PHE A 232 18.58 20.32 16.07
N ASN A 233 18.66 19.28 15.23
CA ASN A 233 19.49 18.11 15.50
C ASN A 233 20.66 17.92 14.51
N TYR A 234 20.63 18.60 13.35
CA TYR A 234 21.57 18.41 12.25
C TYR A 234 21.86 19.73 11.52
N ARG A 235 22.95 19.76 10.74
CA ARG A 235 23.33 20.94 9.92
C ARG A 235 22.50 21.09 8.64
N GLN A 236 21.82 20.03 8.21
CA GLN A 236 21.06 19.97 6.97
C GLN A 236 19.86 20.92 6.99
N MET A 237 19.61 21.57 5.86
CA MET A 237 18.49 22.49 5.69
C MET A 237 17.55 22.01 4.58
N PRO A 238 16.53 21.19 4.92
CA PRO A 238 15.54 20.76 3.95
C PRO A 238 14.87 21.94 3.24
N GLN A 239 14.53 21.72 1.97
CA GLN A 239 13.72 22.67 1.19
C GLN A 239 12.50 21.98 0.61
N SER A 240 11.42 22.74 0.46
CA SER A 240 10.20 22.28 -0.18
C SER A 240 9.59 23.38 -1.03
N ALA A 241 9.09 23.01 -2.19
CA ALA A 241 8.34 23.90 -3.08
C ALA A 241 7.50 23.07 -4.07
N PRO A 242 6.60 23.72 -4.81
CA PRO A 242 6.02 23.13 -6.01
C PRO A 242 7.08 22.88 -7.07
N LEU A 243 6.86 21.86 -7.88
CA LEU A 243 7.69 21.62 -9.05
C LEU A 243 7.23 22.56 -10.18
N PHE A 244 7.92 23.69 -10.34
CA PHE A 244 7.57 24.71 -11.31
C PHE A 244 7.59 24.18 -12.74
N GLY A 245 6.57 24.53 -13.52
CA GLY A 245 6.44 24.09 -14.91
C GLY A 245 6.17 22.59 -15.06
N ALA A 246 5.61 21.92 -14.05
CA ALA A 246 5.18 20.52 -14.14
C ALA A 246 3.64 20.36 -14.02
N GLY A 247 2.87 21.42 -14.25
CA GLY A 247 1.40 21.38 -14.15
C GLY A 247 0.84 21.39 -12.71
N HIS A 248 1.53 22.02 -11.76
CA HIS A 248 1.01 22.22 -10.40
C HIS A 248 -0.07 23.33 -10.37
N GLU A 249 -1.21 23.07 -9.72
CA GLU A 249 -2.39 23.94 -9.69
C GLU A 249 -2.81 24.34 -8.26
N GLY A 250 -1.86 24.34 -7.32
CA GLY A 250 -2.10 24.75 -5.92
C GLY A 250 -2.49 23.62 -4.97
N GLY A 251 -2.66 22.39 -5.45
CA GLY A 251 -2.97 21.24 -4.59
C GLY A 251 -1.77 20.73 -3.79
N GLN A 252 -2.01 19.83 -2.82
CA GLN A 252 -0.95 19.15 -2.06
C GLN A 252 -1.24 17.67 -1.89
N TYR A 253 -0.18 16.86 -1.88
CA TYR A 253 -0.30 15.48 -1.41
C TYR A 253 -0.67 15.48 0.07
N VAL A 254 -1.74 14.77 0.42
CA VAL A 254 -2.16 14.56 1.81
C VAL A 254 -1.94 13.11 2.20
N PHE A 255 -1.21 12.93 3.29
CA PHE A 255 -1.04 11.68 3.99
C PHE A 255 -2.26 11.45 4.87
N HIS A 256 -2.97 10.37 4.60
CA HIS A 256 -4.13 9.96 5.37
C HIS A 256 -3.64 8.99 6.43
N LEU A 257 -3.55 9.47 7.67
CA LEU A 257 -3.20 8.61 8.79
C LEU A 257 -4.31 7.57 8.90
N ARG A 258 -3.94 6.29 8.92
CA ARG A 258 -4.81 5.22 9.35
C ARG A 258 -5.25 5.57 10.76
N GLY A 259 -6.48 6.05 10.89
CA GLY A 259 -6.97 6.50 12.18
C GLY A 259 -6.84 5.35 13.18
N ASN A 260 -6.64 5.69 14.47
CA ASN A 260 -7.15 4.86 15.55
C ASN A 260 -8.69 4.87 15.47
N ARG A 261 -9.22 4.24 14.43
CA ARG A 261 -10.61 3.87 14.27
C ARG A 261 -10.70 2.50 14.97
N SER A 262 -11.30 2.38 16.15
CA SER A 262 -12.75 2.09 16.19
C SER A 262 -13.36 2.26 14.81
N GLN A 263 -13.34 1.16 14.05
CA GLN A 263 -14.06 0.90 12.81
C GLN A 263 -14.22 2.11 11.87
N GLN A 264 -13.44 2.10 10.78
CA GLN A 264 -13.88 2.42 9.41
C GLN A 264 -12.63 2.67 8.54
N ALA A 265 -11.98 1.62 8.06
CA ALA A 265 -11.31 1.74 6.77
C ALA A 265 -12.39 1.63 5.71
N VAL A 266 -12.31 2.37 4.60
CA VAL A 266 -12.96 1.92 3.36
C VAL A 266 -12.06 0.85 2.75
N SER A 267 -11.95 -0.27 3.46
CA SER A 267 -11.95 -1.61 2.87
C SER A 267 -13.33 -1.83 2.23
N PRO A 268 -13.53 -2.81 1.33
CA PRO A 268 -14.87 -3.07 0.79
C PRO A 268 -15.81 -3.24 1.98
N ALA A 269 -16.86 -2.43 2.09
CA ALA A 269 -17.71 -2.24 3.28
C ALA A 269 -17.53 -3.32 4.36
N THR A 270 -16.70 -3.03 5.37
CA THR A 270 -16.51 -3.97 6.48
C THR A 270 -17.59 -3.73 7.53
N ASP A 271 -18.77 -4.26 7.25
CA ASP A 271 -19.79 -4.43 8.28
C ASP A 271 -19.31 -5.46 9.31
N THR A 272 -20.04 -5.53 10.42
CA THR A 272 -19.87 -6.61 11.39
C THR A 272 -21.14 -7.42 11.48
N PHE A 273 -20.97 -8.73 11.60
CA PHE A 273 -22.03 -9.66 11.92
C PHE A 273 -21.81 -10.20 13.33
N THR A 274 -22.79 -10.03 14.22
CA THR A 274 -22.81 -10.68 15.53
C THR A 274 -23.55 -12.00 15.41
N ASP A 275 -22.87 -13.11 15.67
CA ASP A 275 -23.49 -14.43 15.68
C ASP A 275 -24.45 -14.55 16.87
N PRO A 276 -25.75 -14.75 16.64
CA PRO A 276 -26.74 -14.79 17.71
C PRO A 276 -26.59 -16.02 18.62
N ARG A 277 -25.81 -17.03 18.23
CA ARG A 277 -25.65 -18.27 18.98
C ARG A 277 -24.65 -18.14 20.13
N ASP A 278 -23.61 -17.31 19.97
CA ASP A 278 -22.52 -17.16 20.94
C ASP A 278 -22.10 -15.69 21.20
N GLY A 279 -22.68 -14.72 20.50
CA GLY A 279 -22.35 -13.30 20.62
C GLY A 279 -21.03 -12.90 19.97
N LYS A 280 -20.34 -13.80 19.26
CA LYS A 280 -19.07 -13.49 18.59
C LYS A 280 -19.33 -12.52 17.44
N VAL A 281 -18.54 -11.46 17.40
CA VAL A 281 -18.58 -10.45 16.34
C VAL A 281 -17.53 -10.80 15.29
N TYR A 282 -17.98 -10.94 14.05
CA TYR A 282 -17.15 -11.18 12.87
C TYR A 282 -17.18 -9.95 11.99
N ARG A 283 -16.00 -9.46 11.57
CA ARG A 283 -15.91 -8.52 10.45
C ARG A 283 -16.34 -9.22 9.17
N THR A 284 -17.01 -8.51 8.30
CA THR A 284 -17.45 -8.99 6.99
C THR A 284 -16.89 -8.11 5.89
N VAL A 285 -16.91 -8.54 4.62
CA VAL A 285 -16.38 -7.78 3.48
C VAL A 285 -17.10 -8.22 2.20
N ASN A 286 -17.53 -7.27 1.36
CA ASN A 286 -18.17 -7.60 0.09
C ASN A 286 -17.12 -7.85 -1.00
N LEU A 287 -17.02 -9.09 -1.48
CA LEU A 287 -16.05 -9.52 -2.48
C LEU A 287 -16.71 -10.40 -3.53
N ASN A 288 -16.49 -10.03 -4.80
CA ASN A 288 -16.95 -10.81 -5.96
C ASN A 288 -18.45 -11.20 -5.90
N GLY A 289 -19.31 -10.25 -5.50
CA GLY A 289 -20.77 -10.44 -5.47
C GLY A 289 -21.31 -11.16 -4.22
N LEU A 290 -20.47 -11.47 -3.23
CA LEU A 290 -20.87 -12.08 -1.96
C LEU A 290 -20.39 -11.25 -0.77
N THR A 291 -21.07 -11.36 0.36
CA THR A 291 -20.54 -10.92 1.66
C THR A 291 -19.73 -12.07 2.26
N TRP A 292 -18.44 -11.87 2.51
CA TRP A 292 -17.53 -12.82 3.16
C TRP A 292 -17.26 -12.43 4.60
N MET A 293 -17.03 -13.41 5.48
CA MET A 293 -16.43 -13.14 6.79
C MET A 293 -14.93 -12.87 6.63
N ALA A 294 -14.45 -11.75 7.18
CA ALA A 294 -13.02 -11.42 7.27
C ALA A 294 -12.37 -11.94 8.56
N ASP A 295 -13.16 -12.45 9.52
CA ASP A 295 -12.71 -13.21 10.71
C ASP A 295 -13.03 -14.71 10.61
N ASN A 296 -12.13 -15.57 11.08
CA ASN A 296 -12.30 -17.02 10.97
C ASN A 296 -13.42 -17.44 11.92
N LEU A 297 -14.25 -18.40 11.50
CA LEU A 297 -15.28 -18.95 12.38
C LEU A 297 -14.65 -19.45 13.69
N ALA A 298 -15.31 -19.14 14.81
CA ALA A 298 -14.86 -19.50 16.15
C ALA A 298 -15.96 -20.17 16.99
N TYR A 299 -17.08 -20.52 16.36
CA TYR A 299 -18.22 -21.18 16.99
C TYR A 299 -17.87 -22.60 17.47
N GLU A 300 -18.13 -22.91 18.73
CA GLU A 300 -17.93 -24.25 19.31
C GLU A 300 -19.12 -25.16 18.98
N THR A 301 -18.90 -26.22 18.20
CA THR A 301 -19.93 -27.18 17.79
C THR A 301 -20.02 -28.41 18.71
N GLY A 302 -19.20 -28.46 19.77
CA GLY A 302 -19.08 -29.58 20.70
C GLY A 302 -18.12 -30.68 20.21
N GLU A 303 -18.30 -31.15 18.97
CA GLU A 303 -17.40 -32.12 18.33
C GLU A 303 -16.90 -31.63 16.97
N GLY A 304 -15.74 -32.15 16.56
CA GLY A 304 -15.13 -31.87 15.26
C GLY A 304 -14.60 -30.44 15.09
N CYS A 305 -14.39 -29.72 16.19
CA CYS A 305 -13.75 -28.40 16.19
C CYS A 305 -12.70 -28.26 17.29
N TRP A 306 -11.61 -27.54 17.03
CA TRP A 306 -10.49 -27.37 17.97
C TRP A 306 -9.90 -25.97 17.87
N LEU A 307 -9.32 -25.50 18.98
CA LEU A 307 -8.35 -24.41 18.98
C LEU A 307 -7.00 -24.99 18.55
N TYR A 308 -6.16 -24.18 17.89
CA TYR A 308 -4.80 -24.63 17.58
C TYR A 308 -4.02 -24.85 18.88
N ASP A 309 -3.42 -26.04 19.04
CA ASP A 309 -2.73 -26.49 20.27
C ASP A 309 -3.59 -26.38 21.55
N ASP A 310 -4.91 -26.41 21.41
CA ASP A 310 -5.87 -26.22 22.50
C ASP A 310 -5.66 -24.91 23.30
N ASP A 311 -5.00 -23.91 22.70
CA ASP A 311 -4.69 -22.62 23.33
C ASP A 311 -5.78 -21.56 23.08
N PRO A 312 -6.41 -21.00 24.14
CA PRO A 312 -7.36 -19.89 24.03
C PRO A 312 -6.83 -18.67 23.27
N GLN A 313 -5.55 -18.34 23.38
CA GLN A 313 -4.95 -17.19 22.66
C GLN A 313 -4.94 -17.44 21.15
N ASN A 314 -4.69 -18.67 20.73
CA ASN A 314 -4.82 -19.06 19.33
C ASN A 314 -6.28 -18.99 18.86
N GLY A 315 -7.23 -19.31 19.74
CA GLY A 315 -8.67 -19.14 19.47
C GLY A 315 -9.08 -17.69 19.25
N GLU A 316 -8.55 -16.76 20.03
CA GLU A 316 -8.81 -15.32 19.86
C GLU A 316 -8.26 -14.80 18.52
N LYS A 317 -7.07 -15.27 18.13
CA LYS A 317 -6.37 -14.81 16.93
C LYS A 317 -6.83 -15.49 15.65
N TYR A 318 -6.91 -16.82 15.63
CA TYR A 318 -7.11 -17.63 14.41
C TYR A 318 -8.49 -18.29 14.33
N GLY A 319 -9.32 -18.20 15.37
CA GLY A 319 -10.58 -18.92 15.44
C GLY A 319 -10.39 -20.41 15.68
N ARG A 320 -11.28 -21.22 15.11
CA ARG A 320 -11.28 -22.68 15.25
C ARG A 320 -10.96 -23.40 13.95
N LEU A 321 -10.39 -24.58 14.10
CA LEU A 321 -10.21 -25.55 13.04
C LEU A 321 -11.36 -26.55 13.09
N TYR A 322 -11.97 -26.85 11.95
CA TYR A 322 -13.14 -27.73 11.84
C TYR A 322 -12.86 -28.88 10.89
N THR A 323 -13.37 -30.08 11.20
CA THR A 323 -13.58 -31.10 10.16
C THR A 323 -14.56 -30.58 9.12
N TRP A 324 -14.50 -31.10 7.90
CA TRP A 324 -15.37 -30.61 6.83
C TRP A 324 -16.86 -30.82 7.16
N GLU A 325 -17.23 -31.98 7.70
CA GLU A 325 -18.62 -32.28 8.11
C GLU A 325 -19.15 -31.35 9.21
N THR A 326 -18.27 -30.89 10.09
CA THR A 326 -18.61 -29.91 11.11
C THR A 326 -18.66 -28.50 10.52
N ALA A 327 -17.72 -28.17 9.63
CA ALA A 327 -17.61 -26.87 8.97
C ALA A 327 -18.89 -26.49 8.19
N ILE A 328 -19.49 -27.44 7.46
CA ILE A 328 -20.75 -27.24 6.72
C ILE A 328 -21.94 -26.90 7.64
N LYS A 329 -21.86 -27.23 8.94
CA LYS A 329 -22.89 -26.95 9.96
C LYS A 329 -22.51 -25.79 10.89
N ALA A 330 -21.24 -25.38 10.89
CA ALA A 330 -20.71 -24.40 11.83
C ALA A 330 -21.15 -22.96 11.52
N CYS A 331 -21.53 -22.67 10.28
CA CYS A 331 -21.96 -21.33 9.88
C CYS A 331 -23.27 -20.90 10.60
N PRO A 332 -23.39 -19.61 10.98
CA PRO A 332 -24.61 -19.10 11.61
C PRO A 332 -25.79 -19.03 10.64
N PRO A 333 -27.04 -18.87 11.16
CA PRO A 333 -28.21 -18.69 10.30
C PRO A 333 -28.02 -17.57 9.27
N GLY A 334 -28.34 -17.85 8.01
CA GLY A 334 -28.15 -16.91 6.90
C GLY A 334 -26.73 -16.87 6.33
N TRP A 335 -25.79 -17.63 6.90
CA TRP A 335 -24.43 -17.82 6.39
C TRP A 335 -24.19 -19.28 6.02
N ARG A 336 -23.30 -19.50 5.06
CA ARG A 336 -22.88 -20.83 4.61
C ARG A 336 -21.38 -20.82 4.32
N LEU A 337 -20.78 -22.00 4.15
CA LEU A 337 -19.45 -22.07 3.57
C LEU A 337 -19.51 -21.66 2.08
N PRO A 338 -18.45 -21.02 1.55
CA PRO A 338 -18.31 -20.73 0.13
C PRO A 338 -18.14 -22.02 -0.65
N THR A 339 -18.75 -22.10 -1.82
CA THR A 339 -18.48 -23.19 -2.77
C THR A 339 -17.09 -23.03 -3.37
N ASP A 340 -16.56 -24.11 -3.95
CA ASP A 340 -15.32 -24.07 -4.70
C ASP A 340 -15.38 -23.07 -5.87
N GLU A 341 -16.49 -22.99 -6.60
CA GLU A 341 -16.70 -22.03 -7.68
C GLU A 341 -16.66 -20.57 -7.20
N GLU A 342 -17.17 -20.28 -6.00
CA GLU A 342 -17.10 -18.95 -5.39
C GLU A 342 -15.67 -18.59 -4.98
N TRP A 343 -14.93 -19.55 -4.44
CA TRP A 343 -13.50 -19.40 -4.15
C TRP A 343 -12.66 -19.22 -5.42
N LYS A 344 -12.93 -19.99 -6.49
CA LYS A 344 -12.30 -19.80 -7.81
C LYS A 344 -12.57 -18.40 -8.33
N GLY A 345 -13.83 -17.95 -8.26
CA GLY A 345 -14.21 -16.59 -8.66
C GLY A 345 -13.47 -15.52 -7.87
N LEU A 346 -13.41 -15.67 -6.54
CA LEU A 346 -12.67 -14.78 -5.65
C LEU A 346 -11.17 -14.75 -5.99
N ALA A 347 -10.55 -15.92 -6.13
CA ALA A 347 -9.14 -16.05 -6.45
C ALA A 347 -8.80 -15.41 -7.81
N MET A 348 -9.60 -15.71 -8.85
CA MET A 348 -9.45 -15.13 -10.17
C MET A 348 -9.64 -13.61 -10.18
N HIS A 349 -10.59 -13.09 -9.39
CA HIS A 349 -10.78 -11.64 -9.22
C HIS A 349 -9.52 -10.94 -8.72
N PHE A 350 -8.75 -11.60 -7.84
CA PHE A 350 -7.52 -11.05 -7.27
C PHE A 350 -6.23 -11.52 -7.97
N GLY A 351 -6.34 -12.28 -9.04
CA GLY A 351 -5.23 -12.61 -9.91
C GLY A 351 -5.23 -14.05 -10.38
N GLY A 352 -5.57 -15.01 -9.53
CA GLY A 352 -5.51 -16.43 -9.90
C GLY A 352 -5.33 -17.41 -8.74
N TYR A 353 -5.20 -18.69 -9.06
CA TYR A 353 -4.83 -19.75 -8.12
C TYR A 353 -4.07 -20.86 -8.85
N TYR A 354 -3.23 -21.60 -8.12
CA TYR A 354 -2.61 -22.82 -8.65
C TYR A 354 -3.49 -24.01 -8.27
N ASP A 355 -3.89 -24.81 -9.26
CA ASP A 355 -4.60 -26.05 -9.01
C ASP A 355 -3.61 -27.21 -8.89
N TRP A 356 -3.55 -27.82 -7.71
CA TRP A 356 -2.60 -28.90 -7.46
C TRP A 356 -2.94 -30.19 -8.20
N ILE A 357 -4.21 -30.40 -8.55
CA ILE A 357 -4.66 -31.66 -9.14
C ILE A 357 -4.21 -31.77 -10.59
N ASP A 358 -4.32 -30.68 -11.35
CA ASP A 358 -3.86 -30.64 -12.75
C ASP A 358 -2.47 -30.00 -12.92
N GLY A 359 -1.92 -29.41 -11.85
CA GLY A 359 -0.57 -28.86 -11.79
C GLY A 359 -0.40 -27.54 -12.56
N LYS A 360 -1.44 -26.69 -12.62
CA LYS A 360 -1.44 -25.47 -13.44
C LYS A 360 -1.75 -24.21 -12.66
N ASP A 361 -1.09 -23.12 -13.05
CA ASP A 361 -1.47 -21.76 -12.66
C ASP A 361 -2.68 -21.31 -13.52
N TYR A 362 -3.78 -20.95 -12.88
CA TYR A 362 -4.89 -20.23 -13.49
C TYR A 362 -4.74 -18.75 -13.14
N GLY A 363 -4.32 -17.93 -14.11
CA GLY A 363 -3.99 -16.52 -13.88
C GLY A 363 -2.63 -16.33 -13.18
N ASN A 364 -2.55 -15.43 -12.21
CA ASN A 364 -1.40 -15.14 -11.36
C ASN A 364 -1.73 -15.45 -9.87
N PRO A 365 -1.40 -16.66 -9.39
CA PRO A 365 -1.72 -17.09 -8.02
C PRO A 365 -0.99 -16.29 -6.93
N GLU A 366 0.14 -15.67 -7.26
CA GLU A 366 0.90 -14.83 -6.34
C GLU A 366 0.19 -13.49 -6.07
N SER A 367 -0.48 -12.94 -7.09
CA SER A 367 -1.28 -11.73 -6.94
C SER A 367 -2.47 -11.97 -6.00
N ALA A 368 -3.18 -13.08 -6.18
CA ALA A 368 -4.30 -13.44 -5.31
C ALA A 368 -3.85 -13.73 -3.88
N TYR A 369 -2.73 -14.45 -3.71
CA TYR A 369 -2.11 -14.68 -2.41
C TYR A 369 -1.88 -13.35 -1.68
N LYS A 370 -1.17 -12.41 -2.32
CA LYS A 370 -0.84 -11.10 -1.72
C LYS A 370 -2.07 -10.28 -1.40
N ALA A 371 -3.09 -10.31 -2.26
CA ALA A 371 -4.30 -9.53 -2.06
C ALA A 371 -5.19 -10.09 -0.94
N LEU A 372 -5.30 -11.43 -0.84
CA LEU A 372 -6.21 -12.12 0.10
C LEU A 372 -5.59 -12.36 1.48
N LEU A 373 -4.26 -12.41 1.61
CA LEU A 373 -3.57 -12.57 2.89
C LEU A 373 -3.89 -11.42 3.86
N ASN A 374 -3.72 -11.65 5.16
CA ASN A 374 -3.79 -10.61 6.17
C ASN A 374 -2.82 -9.44 5.86
N GLY A 375 -3.35 -8.22 5.89
CA GLY A 375 -2.65 -7.01 5.43
C GLY A 375 -2.70 -6.77 3.92
N GLY A 376 -3.28 -7.70 3.15
CA GLY A 376 -3.53 -7.57 1.71
C GLY A 376 -4.68 -6.61 1.37
N ALA A 377 -4.74 -6.20 0.10
CA ALA A 377 -5.65 -5.15 -0.37
C ALA A 377 -7.13 -5.55 -0.43
N SER A 378 -7.48 -6.83 -0.32
CA SER A 378 -8.86 -7.31 -0.47
C SER A 378 -9.75 -7.07 0.75
N GLY A 379 -9.18 -6.97 1.96
CA GLY A 379 -9.97 -7.03 3.20
C GLY A 379 -10.47 -8.43 3.58
N PHE A 380 -10.14 -9.48 2.82
CA PHE A 380 -10.43 -10.88 3.18
C PHE A 380 -9.62 -11.34 4.41
N CYS A 381 -8.42 -10.78 4.57
CA CYS A 381 -7.56 -10.94 5.74
C CYS A 381 -7.24 -12.40 6.11
N ALA A 382 -6.88 -13.26 5.14
CA ALA A 382 -6.53 -14.65 5.43
C ALA A 382 -5.38 -14.75 6.45
N LEU A 383 -5.61 -15.49 7.53
CA LEU A 383 -4.63 -15.78 8.57
C LEU A 383 -3.95 -17.14 8.32
N LEU A 384 -2.69 -17.25 8.74
CA LEU A 384 -1.91 -18.48 8.69
C LEU A 384 -2.12 -19.28 9.99
N GLY A 385 -3.35 -19.78 10.18
CA GLY A 385 -3.77 -20.48 11.40
C GLY A 385 -3.39 -21.97 11.47
N GLY A 386 -2.60 -22.46 10.53
CA GLY A 386 -2.20 -23.86 10.41
C GLY A 386 -3.37 -24.81 10.14
N LEU A 387 -3.15 -26.09 10.47
CA LEU A 387 -4.13 -27.17 10.36
C LEU A 387 -4.05 -28.13 11.53
N ARG A 388 -5.06 -29.01 11.62
CA ARG A 388 -5.05 -30.21 12.45
C ARG A 388 -5.18 -31.45 11.57
N TYR A 389 -4.28 -32.41 11.75
CA TYR A 389 -4.35 -33.70 11.08
C TYR A 389 -5.44 -34.60 11.69
N ALA A 390 -5.90 -35.61 10.95
CA ALA A 390 -6.89 -36.58 11.43
C ALA A 390 -6.42 -37.37 12.67
N ASN A 391 -5.11 -37.54 12.86
CA ASN A 391 -4.51 -38.17 14.04
C ASN A 391 -4.46 -37.25 15.28
N GLY A 392 -4.85 -35.98 15.11
CA GLY A 392 -4.96 -34.98 16.15
C GLY A 392 -3.79 -34.03 16.31
N ASN A 393 -2.69 -34.22 15.58
CA ASN A 393 -1.56 -33.32 15.63
C ASN A 393 -1.85 -32.00 14.90
N PHE A 394 -1.30 -30.91 15.40
CA PHE A 394 -1.34 -29.60 14.75
C PHE A 394 -0.05 -29.34 13.97
N ASN A 395 -0.13 -28.53 12.91
CA ASN A 395 1.04 -28.10 12.14
C ASN A 395 0.80 -26.77 11.40
N GLY A 396 1.88 -26.06 11.05
CA GLY A 396 1.84 -24.90 10.17
C GLY A 396 1.31 -23.60 10.78
N LEU A 397 1.25 -23.44 12.11
CA LEU A 397 0.90 -22.15 12.70
C LEU A 397 1.87 -21.05 12.23
N ASP A 398 1.34 -19.92 11.81
CA ASP A 398 2.06 -18.78 11.21
C ASP A 398 2.83 -19.07 9.91
N ASP A 399 2.89 -20.32 9.46
CA ASP A 399 3.53 -20.71 8.19
C ASP A 399 2.51 -21.01 7.09
N SER A 400 1.35 -21.58 7.43
CA SER A 400 0.30 -21.90 6.46
C SER A 400 -1.11 -21.62 6.97
N GLY A 401 -2.05 -21.37 6.06
CA GLY A 401 -3.46 -21.16 6.37
C GLY A 401 -4.34 -21.93 5.39
N HIS A 402 -5.27 -22.73 5.90
CA HIS A 402 -6.08 -23.66 5.11
C HIS A 402 -7.57 -23.38 5.33
N TYR A 403 -8.35 -23.33 4.26
CA TYR A 403 -9.73 -22.87 4.26
C TYR A 403 -10.66 -23.82 3.53
N TRP A 404 -11.60 -24.43 4.25
CA TRP A 404 -12.60 -25.31 3.64
C TRP A 404 -13.53 -24.55 2.68
N THR A 405 -13.93 -25.26 1.62
CA THR A 405 -15.12 -24.92 0.81
C THR A 405 -16.29 -25.82 1.21
N ALA A 406 -17.50 -25.49 0.76
CA ALA A 406 -18.70 -26.32 0.88
C ALA A 406 -18.75 -27.47 -0.16
N THR A 407 -17.84 -27.48 -1.14
CA THR A 407 -17.90 -28.41 -2.27
C THR A 407 -17.14 -29.69 -1.95
N GLU A 408 -17.84 -30.81 -1.99
CA GLU A 408 -17.26 -32.14 -1.92
C GLU A 408 -16.43 -32.43 -3.18
N ASP A 409 -15.24 -33.00 -3.01
CA ASP A 409 -14.40 -33.50 -4.11
C ASP A 409 -14.74 -34.97 -4.43
N SER A 410 -14.84 -35.79 -3.37
CA SER A 410 -15.34 -37.16 -3.44
C SER A 410 -15.84 -37.61 -2.06
N THR A 411 -16.33 -38.85 -1.95
CA THR A 411 -16.95 -39.38 -0.72
C THR A 411 -16.15 -39.21 0.58
N ALA A 412 -14.81 -39.06 0.49
CA ALA A 412 -13.95 -38.84 1.66
C ALA A 412 -13.13 -37.53 1.60
N TYR A 413 -13.33 -36.70 0.57
CA TYR A 413 -12.50 -35.53 0.29
C TYR A 413 -13.33 -34.29 0.00
N ALA A 414 -12.84 -33.13 0.40
CA ALA A 414 -13.43 -31.85 0.07
C ALA A 414 -12.38 -30.86 -0.45
N TRP A 415 -12.84 -29.87 -1.21
CA TRP A 415 -11.97 -28.82 -1.73
C TRP A 415 -11.63 -27.80 -0.65
N TYR A 416 -10.38 -27.33 -0.67
CA TYR A 416 -9.89 -26.28 0.20
C TYR A 416 -8.83 -25.43 -0.49
N TYR A 417 -8.63 -24.23 0.06
CA TYR A 417 -7.63 -23.28 -0.40
C TYR A 417 -6.54 -23.09 0.65
N SER A 418 -5.30 -22.96 0.19
CA SER A 418 -4.12 -22.86 1.05
C SER A 418 -3.23 -21.67 0.71
N PHE A 419 -2.78 -21.02 1.77
CA PHE A 419 -1.78 -19.97 1.77
C PHE A 419 -0.53 -20.54 2.44
N TYR A 420 0.62 -20.51 1.77
CA TYR A 420 1.93 -20.86 2.37
C TYR A 420 2.84 -19.64 2.39
N HIS A 421 3.43 -19.36 3.55
CA HIS A 421 4.34 -18.22 3.75
C HIS A 421 5.52 -18.23 2.76
N ASN A 422 6.11 -19.40 2.54
CA ASN A 422 7.36 -19.52 1.77
C ASN A 422 7.17 -19.68 0.25
N GLU A 423 5.95 -19.95 -0.21
CA GLU A 423 5.67 -20.18 -1.64
C GLU A 423 4.95 -19.00 -2.31
N SER A 424 4.38 -18.08 -1.52
CA SER A 424 3.72 -16.86 -1.98
C SER A 424 2.63 -17.07 -3.04
N LYS A 425 2.07 -18.28 -3.19
CA LYS A 425 0.99 -18.61 -4.12
C LYS A 425 -0.27 -19.06 -3.37
N LEU A 426 -1.42 -18.75 -3.94
CA LEU A 426 -2.70 -19.31 -3.50
C LEU A 426 -2.92 -20.64 -4.19
N TYR A 427 -3.12 -21.69 -3.40
CA TYR A 427 -3.29 -23.05 -3.89
C TYR A 427 -4.69 -23.57 -3.67
N ARG A 428 -5.17 -24.37 -4.62
CA ARG A 428 -6.39 -25.18 -4.52
C ARG A 428 -6.02 -26.67 -4.47
N TYR A 429 -6.58 -27.39 -3.52
CA TYR A 429 -6.31 -28.80 -3.26
C TYR A 429 -7.59 -29.55 -2.87
N GLY A 430 -7.60 -30.87 -3.02
CA GLY A 430 -8.52 -31.78 -2.33
C GLY A 430 -7.85 -32.40 -1.10
N SER A 431 -8.55 -32.49 0.04
CA SER A 431 -8.03 -33.15 1.24
C SER A 431 -9.12 -33.95 1.95
N ASN A 432 -8.68 -34.91 2.77
CA ASN A 432 -9.57 -35.78 3.54
C ASN A 432 -10.46 -34.95 4.47
N SER A 433 -11.76 -35.23 4.47
CA SER A 433 -12.79 -34.48 5.22
C SER A 433 -12.59 -34.49 6.75
N SER A 434 -11.76 -35.40 7.28
CA SER A 434 -11.40 -35.49 8.70
C SER A 434 -10.29 -34.53 9.15
N MET A 435 -9.66 -33.78 8.23
CA MET A 435 -8.69 -32.75 8.55
C MET A 435 -9.37 -31.52 9.17
N GLY A 436 -8.69 -30.84 10.10
CA GLY A 436 -9.16 -29.61 10.72
C GLY A 436 -8.60 -28.39 10.02
N PHE A 437 -9.45 -27.63 9.32
CA PHE A 437 -9.07 -26.37 8.65
C PHE A 437 -9.93 -25.19 9.13
N SER A 438 -9.44 -23.98 8.90
CA SER A 438 -10.18 -22.75 9.19
C SER A 438 -11.37 -22.60 8.23
N CYS A 439 -12.36 -21.80 8.64
CA CYS A 439 -13.58 -21.60 7.87
C CYS A 439 -13.95 -20.12 7.77
N ARG A 440 -14.48 -19.75 6.61
CA ARG A 440 -14.96 -18.40 6.28
C ARG A 440 -16.41 -18.54 5.83
N GLY A 441 -17.32 -17.84 6.49
CA GLY A 441 -18.72 -17.80 6.05
C GLY A 441 -18.91 -16.86 4.87
N VAL A 442 -19.85 -17.18 3.99
CA VAL A 442 -20.39 -16.28 2.96
C VAL A 442 -21.91 -16.21 3.02
N ARG A 443 -22.46 -15.13 2.48
CA ARG A 443 -23.88 -14.97 2.17
C ARG A 443 -24.05 -14.11 0.92
N ASP A 444 -25.21 -14.23 0.30
CA ASP A 444 -25.59 -13.39 -0.83
C ASP A 444 -25.83 -11.94 -0.36
N ILE A 445 -25.62 -10.96 -1.25
CA ILE A 445 -25.75 -9.51 -0.97
C ILE A 445 -27.22 -9.10 -0.89
#